data_AF-A0AAJ7XFL2-F1
#
_entry.id   AF-A0AAJ7XFL2-F1
#
_cell.length_a   1.000
_cell.length_b   1.000
_cell.length_c   1.000
_cell.angle_alpha   90.00
_cell.angle_beta   90.00
_cell.angle_gamma   90.00
#
_symmetry.space_group_name_H-M   'P 1'
#
loop_
_entity.id
_entity.type
_entity.pdbx_description
1 polymer ?
#
loop_
_entity_poly.entity_id
_entity_poly.type
_entity_poly.pdbx_seq_one_letter_code
_entity_poly.pdbx_strand_id
1 'polypeptide(L)'
;MMNAMMATPVPVGVDPSVKPGEFVLKSLFAEFTQHAERKISIIMAEPMERLLSKSLQRGEDLQFDQLLSAMSAVAEYCLPSLLRTLIDWFKRQNGVDDESHEYRPRSSTKSKGDEQHRDRDFLFERRDLAIDFIFCLALIEVLKQIPVHPVPDSMVHEVVNLAFKHFKYREGYSGPNIGNMHIIADLYAEVIGVLAQSKFHTVRKKFVTELKELRQKEPTPQVSQCIISLIMGIKFFRVKMYPVEEFEASFQFLQECAQYFLEVKDKDIKHALAGIFVEILVPVAAAVKNEVNVPCLKNFVDVLYQTTFDMSSRKKHSLALFPLVTCLLCVSQKAFFLNNWHIFLASCLSHLKVKPHRRRRRPRREAAKQAMNRPRRGPLARLVFTS
;
A
#
# COMPACT_ATOMS: atom_id res chain seq x y z
N MET A 1 -3.31 24.17 -49.22
CA MET A 1 -3.08 25.09 -48.08
C MET A 1 -4.20 24.87 -47.08
N MET A 2 -3.96 24.05 -46.07
CA MET A 2 -4.95 23.72 -45.02
C MET A 2 -4.73 24.68 -43.84
N ASN A 3 -5.79 25.42 -43.50
CA ASN A 3 -5.83 26.34 -42.36
C ASN A 3 -5.61 25.60 -41.04
N ALA A 4 -4.54 25.94 -40.34
CA ALA A 4 -4.38 25.65 -38.92
C ALA A 4 -5.28 26.61 -38.13
N MET A 5 -6.40 26.11 -37.62
CA MET A 5 -7.15 26.80 -36.55
C MET A 5 -6.29 26.75 -35.29
N MET A 6 -5.60 27.84 -34.99
CA MET A 6 -5.06 28.09 -33.66
C MET A 6 -6.24 28.22 -32.70
N ALA A 7 -6.38 27.27 -31.77
CA ALA A 7 -7.26 27.43 -30.63
C ALA A 7 -6.73 28.59 -29.79
N THR A 8 -7.44 29.70 -29.79
CA THR A 8 -7.20 30.82 -28.89
C THR A 8 -7.44 30.37 -27.44
N PRO A 9 -6.54 30.68 -26.49
CA PRO A 9 -6.79 30.40 -25.09
C PRO A 9 -8.03 31.19 -24.65
N VAL A 10 -9.00 30.50 -24.04
CA VAL A 10 -10.16 31.15 -23.42
C VAL A 10 -9.63 32.04 -22.30
N PRO A 11 -9.96 33.35 -22.27
CA PRO A 11 -9.58 34.20 -21.16
C PRO A 11 -10.25 33.69 -19.90
N VAL A 12 -9.47 33.24 -18.93
CA VAL A 12 -9.98 32.95 -17.59
C VAL A 12 -10.38 34.28 -16.99
N GLY A 13 -11.68 34.57 -16.95
CA GLY A 13 -12.21 35.75 -16.27
C GLY A 13 -11.83 35.69 -14.80
N VAL A 14 -10.86 36.52 -14.40
CA VAL A 14 -10.48 36.66 -13.00
C VAL A 14 -11.49 37.60 -12.36
N ASP A 15 -12.42 37.03 -11.59
CA ASP A 15 -13.29 37.82 -10.72
C ASP A 15 -12.43 38.48 -9.62
N PRO A 16 -12.29 39.82 -9.61
CA PRO A 16 -11.44 40.53 -8.66
C PRO A 16 -11.93 40.41 -7.20
N SER A 17 -13.11 39.84 -6.95
CA SER A 17 -13.63 39.58 -5.60
C SER A 17 -13.10 38.26 -4.98
N VAL A 18 -12.54 37.37 -5.80
CA VAL A 18 -12.02 36.07 -5.33
C VAL A 18 -10.63 36.24 -4.75
N LYS A 19 -10.42 35.73 -3.52
CA LYS A 19 -9.09 35.77 -2.88
C LYS A 19 -8.08 34.99 -3.73
N PRO A 20 -6.84 35.47 -3.93
CA PRO A 20 -5.86 34.79 -4.78
C PRO A 20 -5.63 33.31 -4.43
N GLY A 21 -5.58 32.96 -3.13
CA GLY A 21 -5.45 31.56 -2.70
C GLY A 21 -6.65 30.69 -3.05
N GLU A 22 -7.87 31.25 -3.01
CA GLU A 22 -9.08 30.55 -3.41
C GLU A 22 -9.12 30.32 -4.92
N PHE A 23 -8.69 31.32 -5.70
CA PHE A 23 -8.54 31.19 -7.16
C PHE A 23 -7.55 30.08 -7.51
N VAL A 24 -6.36 30.08 -6.90
CA VAL A 24 -5.33 29.05 -7.13
C VAL A 24 -5.87 27.65 -6.80
N LEU A 25 -6.54 27.48 -5.65
CA LEU A 25 -7.12 26.20 -5.25
C LEU A 25 -8.19 25.72 -6.26
N LYS A 26 -9.10 26.60 -6.67
CA LYS A 26 -10.17 26.28 -7.62
C LYS A 26 -9.61 25.91 -8.99
N SER A 27 -8.66 26.68 -9.51
CA SER A 27 -8.03 26.41 -10.80
C SER A 27 -7.27 25.09 -10.80
N LEU A 28 -6.45 24.87 -9.77
CA LEU A 28 -5.66 23.64 -9.65
C LEU A 28 -6.56 22.40 -9.52
N PHE A 29 -7.63 22.51 -8.73
CA PHE A 29 -8.57 21.40 -8.57
C PHE A 29 -9.37 21.14 -9.85
N ALA A 30 -9.76 22.19 -10.58
CA ALA A 30 -10.42 22.04 -11.88
C ALA A 30 -9.53 21.34 -12.92
N GLU A 31 -8.24 21.70 -12.96
CA GLU A 31 -7.25 20.99 -13.79
C GLU A 31 -7.12 19.52 -13.36
N PHE A 32 -7.06 19.25 -12.06
CA PHE A 32 -7.04 17.88 -11.54
C PHE A 32 -8.25 17.08 -12.00
N THR A 33 -9.46 17.61 -11.86
CA THR A 33 -10.68 16.91 -12.27
C THR A 33 -10.70 16.64 -13.78
N GLN A 34 -10.29 17.62 -14.59
CA GLN A 34 -10.25 17.47 -16.04
C GLN A 34 -9.22 16.41 -16.48
N HIS A 35 -8.04 16.38 -15.85
CA HIS A 35 -7.04 15.35 -16.13
C HIS A 35 -7.49 13.97 -15.64
N ALA A 36 -8.12 13.88 -14.47
CA ALA A 36 -8.65 12.64 -13.92
C ALA A 36 -9.73 12.04 -14.83
N GLU A 37 -10.69 12.86 -15.29
CA GLU A 37 -11.74 12.43 -16.22
C GLU A 37 -11.15 11.93 -17.54
N ARG A 38 -10.21 12.67 -18.14
CA ARG A 38 -9.52 12.24 -19.35
C ARG A 38 -8.82 10.89 -19.17
N LYS A 39 -8.12 10.70 -18.05
CA LYS A 39 -7.46 9.43 -17.73
C LYS A 39 -8.45 8.28 -17.57
N ILE A 40 -9.55 8.49 -16.86
CA ILE A 40 -10.61 7.51 -16.69
C ILE A 40 -11.19 7.12 -18.06
N SER A 41 -11.49 8.09 -18.93
CA SER A 41 -11.99 7.82 -20.29
C SER A 41 -11.02 6.96 -21.11
N ILE A 42 -9.71 7.23 -21.02
CA ILE A 42 -8.68 6.43 -21.70
C ILE A 42 -8.69 4.99 -21.18
N ILE A 43 -8.71 4.79 -19.85
CA ILE A 43 -8.71 3.46 -19.22
C ILE A 43 -9.93 2.63 -19.59
N MET A 44 -11.09 3.28 -19.74
CA MET A 44 -12.32 2.64 -20.15
C MET A 44 -12.28 2.17 -21.61
N ALA A 45 -11.40 2.75 -22.44
CA ALA A 45 -11.14 2.32 -23.80
C ALA A 45 -10.02 1.27 -23.91
N GLU A 46 -9.27 1.03 -22.84
CA GLU A 46 -8.20 0.03 -22.84
C GLU A 46 -8.72 -1.41 -22.71
N PRO A 47 -7.97 -2.42 -23.21
CA PRO A 47 -8.30 -3.82 -22.99
C PRO A 47 -8.39 -4.16 -21.50
N MET A 48 -9.34 -5.01 -21.15
CA MET A 48 -9.66 -5.34 -19.76
C MET A 48 -8.49 -6.03 -19.04
N GLU A 49 -7.65 -6.79 -19.76
CA GLU A 49 -6.46 -7.46 -19.22
C GLU A 49 -5.32 -6.50 -18.89
N ARG A 50 -5.38 -5.25 -19.40
CA ARG A 50 -4.36 -4.25 -19.10
C ARG A 50 -4.56 -3.76 -17.66
N LEU A 51 -3.53 -3.92 -16.84
CA LEU A 51 -3.53 -3.43 -15.47
C LEU A 51 -3.51 -1.90 -15.44
N LEU A 52 -4.27 -1.31 -14.51
CA LEU A 52 -4.35 0.15 -14.32
C LEU A 52 -2.99 0.78 -14.05
N SER A 53 -2.09 0.06 -13.36
CA SER A 53 -0.73 0.53 -13.08
C SER A 53 0.14 0.75 -14.32
N LYS A 54 -0.26 0.27 -15.50
CA LYS A 54 0.42 0.53 -16.76
C LYS A 54 0.03 1.85 -17.42
N SER A 55 -0.93 2.57 -16.85
CA SER A 55 -1.45 3.81 -17.43
C SER A 55 -1.61 4.92 -16.38
N LEU A 56 -1.79 4.54 -15.10
CA LEU A 56 -2.00 5.49 -14.00
C LEU A 56 -0.82 5.63 -13.03
N GLN A 57 0.10 4.67 -12.99
CA GLN A 57 1.17 4.71 -11.99
C GLN A 57 2.05 5.96 -12.17
N ARG A 58 2.58 6.47 -11.06
CA ARG A 58 3.60 7.55 -11.05
C ARG A 58 4.70 7.27 -12.08
N GLY A 59 5.04 8.27 -12.88
CA GLY A 59 6.02 8.20 -13.96
C GLY A 59 5.43 7.83 -15.34
N GLU A 60 4.16 7.38 -15.41
CA GLU A 60 3.50 7.10 -16.69
C GLU A 60 2.94 8.39 -17.34
N ASP A 61 2.66 9.43 -16.55
CA ASP A 61 2.23 10.75 -17.05
C ASP A 61 2.85 11.87 -16.21
N LEU A 62 3.91 12.48 -16.76
CA LEU A 62 4.66 13.53 -16.08
C LEU A 62 3.84 14.81 -15.84
N GLN A 63 2.86 15.13 -16.70
CA GLN A 63 2.00 16.31 -16.49
C GLN A 63 1.08 16.09 -15.30
N PHE A 64 0.51 14.89 -15.20
CA PHE A 64 -0.31 14.54 -14.04
C PHE A 64 0.51 14.44 -12.76
N ASP A 65 1.72 13.89 -12.81
CA ASP A 65 2.62 13.86 -11.65
C ASP A 65 2.98 15.28 -11.17
N GLN A 66 3.23 16.22 -12.10
CA GLN A 66 3.45 17.63 -11.76
C GLN A 66 2.23 18.26 -11.10
N LEU A 67 1.03 17.94 -11.60
CA LEU A 67 -0.23 18.41 -11.02
C LEU A 67 -0.42 17.91 -9.58
N LEU A 68 -0.15 16.63 -9.32
CA LEU A 68 -0.19 16.07 -7.95
C LEU A 68 0.87 16.72 -7.04
N SER A 69 2.07 17.00 -7.56
CA SER A 69 3.11 17.74 -6.82
C SER A 69 2.67 19.17 -6.49
N ALA A 70 2.02 19.86 -7.43
CA ALA A 70 1.47 21.19 -7.20
C ALA A 70 0.34 21.17 -6.15
N MET A 71 -0.52 20.16 -6.18
CA MET A 71 -1.54 19.95 -5.14
C MET A 71 -0.90 19.72 -3.77
N SER A 72 0.20 18.96 -3.67
CA SER A 72 0.94 18.79 -2.41
C SER A 72 1.53 20.11 -1.91
N ALA A 73 2.11 20.92 -2.80
CA ALA A 73 2.67 22.23 -2.42
C ALA A 73 1.58 23.20 -1.92
N VAL A 74 0.42 23.23 -2.58
CA VAL A 74 -0.73 24.04 -2.14
C VAL A 74 -1.33 23.50 -0.83
N ALA A 75 -1.31 22.18 -0.62
CA ALA A 75 -1.80 21.55 0.61
C ALA A 75 -1.07 22.05 1.87
N GLU A 76 0.19 22.47 1.78
CA GLU A 76 0.93 23.08 2.89
C GLU A 76 0.19 24.30 3.50
N TYR A 77 -0.64 25.00 2.71
CA TYR A 77 -1.34 26.21 3.12
C TYR A 77 -2.85 26.05 3.27
N CYS A 78 -3.44 24.98 2.73
CA CYS A 78 -4.89 24.78 2.76
C CYS A 78 -5.33 23.30 2.76
N LEU A 79 -4.57 22.40 3.37
CA LEU A 79 -4.85 20.96 3.36
C LEU A 79 -6.31 20.61 3.75
N PRO A 80 -6.93 21.17 4.81
CA PRO A 80 -8.31 20.81 5.16
C PRO A 80 -9.31 21.09 4.02
N SER A 81 -9.20 22.24 3.37
CA SER A 81 -10.07 22.62 2.26
C SER A 81 -9.82 21.72 1.05
N LEU A 82 -8.56 21.53 0.67
CA LEU A 82 -8.20 20.70 -0.48
C LEU A 82 -8.60 19.23 -0.27
N LEU A 83 -8.31 18.67 0.91
CA LEU A 83 -8.67 17.29 1.26
C LEU A 83 -10.19 17.12 1.25
N ARG A 84 -10.95 18.12 1.69
CA ARG A 84 -12.42 18.06 1.68
C ARG A 84 -12.94 18.02 0.27
N THR A 85 -12.47 18.92 -0.58
CA THR A 85 -12.83 18.96 -2.00
C THR A 85 -12.45 17.65 -2.71
N LEU A 86 -11.30 17.06 -2.37
CA LEU A 86 -10.86 15.79 -2.93
C LEU A 86 -11.77 14.61 -2.50
N ILE A 87 -12.14 14.55 -1.21
CA ILE A 87 -13.09 13.54 -0.70
C ILE A 87 -14.47 13.73 -1.34
N ASP A 88 -14.94 14.97 -1.47
CA ASP A 88 -16.25 15.27 -2.08
C ASP A 88 -16.26 14.91 -3.56
N TRP A 89 -15.17 15.17 -4.30
CA TRP A 89 -15.00 14.72 -5.68
C TRP A 89 -15.07 13.19 -5.77
N PHE A 90 -14.35 12.48 -4.91
CA PHE A 90 -14.36 11.01 -4.88
C PHE A 90 -15.77 10.44 -4.62
N LYS A 91 -16.50 11.01 -3.65
CA LYS A 91 -17.89 10.60 -3.37
C LYS A 91 -18.82 10.84 -4.55
N ARG A 92 -18.69 11.98 -5.24
CA ARG A 92 -19.49 12.30 -6.43
C ARG A 92 -19.21 11.33 -7.58
N GLN A 93 -17.96 10.89 -7.76
CA GLN A 93 -17.60 9.91 -8.78
C GLN A 93 -18.23 8.52 -8.54
N ASN A 94 -18.40 8.16 -7.27
CA ASN A 94 -18.96 6.88 -6.81
C ASN A 94 -20.50 6.91 -6.61
N GLY A 95 -21.18 8.02 -6.96
CA GLY A 95 -22.64 8.07 -7.03
C GLY A 95 -23.38 7.92 -5.70
N VAL A 96 -22.88 8.52 -4.60
CA VAL A 96 -23.54 8.47 -3.27
C VAL A 96 -24.81 9.36 -3.19
N ASP A 97 -25.64 9.34 -4.25
CA ASP A 97 -27.02 9.83 -4.28
C ASP A 97 -27.98 8.85 -4.99
N ASP A 98 -27.60 7.59 -5.22
CA ASP A 98 -28.53 6.56 -5.73
C ASP A 98 -28.52 5.27 -4.89
N GLU A 99 -29.48 5.18 -3.97
CA GLU A 99 -29.84 3.99 -3.20
C GLU A 99 -30.44 2.90 -4.10
N SER A 100 -29.66 2.10 -4.85
CA SER A 100 -30.30 0.95 -5.55
C SER A 100 -29.41 -0.19 -6.06
N HIS A 101 -28.29 -0.57 -5.43
CA HIS A 101 -27.59 -1.81 -5.82
C HIS A 101 -27.34 -2.77 -4.65
N GLU A 102 -28.42 -3.29 -4.06
CA GLU A 102 -28.36 -4.58 -3.35
C GLU A 102 -28.06 -5.71 -4.36
N TYR A 103 -26.82 -6.19 -4.33
CA TYR A 103 -26.40 -7.39 -5.06
C TYR A 103 -27.11 -8.62 -4.48
N ARG A 104 -27.97 -9.26 -5.28
CA ARG A 104 -28.62 -10.55 -4.96
C ARG A 104 -28.02 -11.64 -5.85
N PRO A 105 -27.27 -12.62 -5.33
CA PRO A 105 -26.74 -13.69 -6.15
C PRO A 105 -27.88 -14.64 -6.54
N ARG A 106 -28.30 -14.61 -7.82
CA ARG A 106 -29.20 -15.64 -8.38
C ARG A 106 -28.38 -16.74 -9.03
N SER A 107 -28.63 -17.96 -8.58
CA SER A 107 -28.28 -19.20 -9.26
C SER A 107 -29.07 -19.35 -10.57
N SER A 108 -28.41 -19.87 -11.61
CA SER A 108 -28.95 -20.67 -12.73
C SER A 108 -29.10 -20.01 -14.12
N THR A 109 -28.64 -20.82 -15.11
CA THR A 109 -28.83 -20.80 -16.58
C THR A 109 -28.17 -19.69 -17.41
N LYS A 110 -27.09 -20.05 -18.12
CA LYS A 110 -26.34 -19.23 -19.09
C LYS A 110 -27.21 -18.82 -20.28
N SER A 111 -27.45 -17.53 -20.43
CA SER A 111 -27.95 -16.91 -21.67
C SER A 111 -27.01 -15.79 -22.16
N LYS A 112 -27.03 -15.45 -23.46
CA LYS A 112 -26.17 -14.40 -24.06
C LYS A 112 -26.36 -13.00 -23.42
N GLY A 113 -27.53 -12.75 -22.82
CA GLY A 113 -27.78 -11.51 -22.06
C GLY A 113 -26.99 -11.43 -20.75
N ASP A 114 -26.67 -12.58 -20.13
CA ASP A 114 -25.92 -12.64 -18.87
C ASP A 114 -24.41 -12.39 -19.07
N GLU A 115 -23.89 -12.58 -20.28
CA GLU A 115 -22.49 -12.27 -20.61
C GLU A 115 -22.29 -10.78 -20.88
N GLN A 116 -23.17 -10.15 -21.66
CA GLN A 116 -23.13 -8.69 -21.87
C GLN A 116 -23.35 -7.90 -20.57
N HIS A 117 -24.25 -8.36 -19.69
CA HIS A 117 -24.42 -7.74 -18.38
C HIS A 117 -23.16 -7.85 -17.52
N ARG A 118 -22.52 -9.02 -17.48
CA ARG A 118 -21.27 -9.21 -16.73
C ARG A 118 -20.11 -8.38 -17.27
N ASP A 119 -19.96 -8.27 -18.58
CA ASP A 119 -18.93 -7.43 -19.18
C ASP A 119 -19.14 -5.94 -18.82
N ARG A 120 -20.40 -5.49 -18.78
CA ARG A 120 -20.76 -4.16 -18.34
C ARG A 120 -20.43 -3.95 -16.85
N ASP A 121 -20.72 -4.93 -16.00
CA ASP A 121 -20.39 -4.87 -14.57
C ASP A 121 -18.87 -4.78 -14.34
N PHE A 122 -18.08 -5.57 -15.08
CA PHE A 122 -16.60 -5.49 -15.01
C PHE A 122 -16.06 -4.14 -15.50
N LEU A 123 -16.69 -3.52 -16.50
CA LEU A 123 -16.31 -2.18 -16.94
C LEU A 123 -16.61 -1.12 -15.88
N PHE A 124 -17.76 -1.18 -15.22
CA PHE A 124 -18.08 -0.27 -14.11
C PHE A 124 -17.11 -0.44 -12.94
N GLU A 125 -16.82 -1.69 -12.56
CA GLU A 125 -15.82 -1.97 -11.53
C GLU A 125 -14.42 -1.45 -11.92
N ARG A 126 -14.03 -1.58 -13.20
CA ARG A 126 -12.77 -1.02 -13.70
C ARG A 126 -12.73 0.50 -13.58
N ARG A 127 -13.85 1.19 -13.87
CA ARG A 127 -13.99 2.64 -13.69
C ARG A 127 -13.78 3.04 -12.24
N ASP A 128 -14.44 2.35 -11.31
CA ASP A 128 -14.37 2.65 -9.88
C ASP A 128 -12.95 2.41 -9.35
N LEU A 129 -12.30 1.33 -9.76
CA LEU A 129 -10.89 1.08 -9.44
C LEU A 129 -9.95 2.15 -10.02
N ALA A 130 -10.24 2.71 -11.20
CA ALA A 130 -9.46 3.81 -11.76
C ALA A 130 -9.64 5.11 -10.95
N ILE A 131 -10.86 5.39 -10.47
CA ILE A 131 -11.16 6.50 -9.58
C ILE A 131 -10.40 6.34 -8.26
N ASP A 132 -10.48 5.16 -7.63
CA ASP A 132 -9.72 4.82 -6.43
C ASP A 132 -8.22 5.03 -6.61
N PHE A 133 -7.67 4.60 -7.76
CA PHE A 133 -6.25 4.74 -8.07
C PHE A 133 -5.83 6.21 -8.06
N ILE A 134 -6.53 7.04 -8.84
CA ILE A 134 -6.26 8.47 -8.96
C ILE A 134 -6.41 9.16 -7.60
N PHE A 135 -7.47 8.82 -6.87
CA PHE A 135 -7.73 9.35 -5.53
C PHE A 135 -6.61 9.00 -4.56
N CYS A 136 -6.14 7.74 -4.55
CA CYS A 136 -5.02 7.32 -3.70
C CYS A 136 -3.74 8.07 -4.04
N LEU A 137 -3.42 8.26 -5.34
CA LEU A 137 -2.23 9.03 -5.73
C LEU A 137 -2.27 10.46 -5.19
N ALA A 138 -3.42 11.14 -5.30
CA ALA A 138 -3.61 12.46 -4.75
C ALA A 138 -3.52 12.48 -3.22
N LEU A 139 -4.18 11.53 -2.52
CA LEU A 139 -4.09 11.41 -1.07
C LEU A 139 -2.66 11.20 -0.57
N ILE A 140 -1.89 10.33 -1.22
CA ILE A 140 -0.50 10.06 -0.83
C ILE A 140 0.34 11.34 -0.90
N GLU A 141 0.09 12.22 -1.86
CA GLU A 141 0.83 13.48 -2.00
C GLU A 141 0.36 14.57 -1.02
N VAL A 142 -0.94 14.76 -0.83
CA VAL A 142 -1.45 15.86 0.02
C VAL A 142 -1.37 15.54 1.51
N LEU A 143 -1.55 14.28 1.92
CA LEU A 143 -1.56 13.90 3.35
C LEU A 143 -0.16 14.01 4.00
N LYS A 144 0.91 14.13 3.22
CA LYS A 144 2.27 14.44 3.72
C LYS A 144 2.31 15.78 4.47
N GLN A 145 1.39 16.70 4.17
CA GLN A 145 1.36 18.05 4.74
C GLN A 145 0.60 18.15 6.09
N ILE A 146 0.05 17.06 6.62
CA ILE A 146 -0.64 17.09 7.94
C ILE A 146 0.23 17.68 9.07
N PRO A 147 1.54 17.39 9.18
CA PRO A 147 2.37 17.96 10.25
C PRO A 147 2.43 19.49 10.24
N VAL A 148 2.38 20.10 9.05
CA VAL A 148 2.47 21.56 8.86
C VAL A 148 1.10 22.22 8.82
N HIS A 149 0.08 21.50 8.34
CA HIS A 149 -1.29 21.96 8.30
C HIS A 149 -2.27 20.88 8.79
N PRO A 150 -2.58 20.83 10.10
CA PRO A 150 -3.46 19.83 10.68
C PRO A 150 -4.85 19.81 10.04
N VAL A 151 -5.46 18.63 10.01
CA VAL A 151 -6.82 18.38 9.50
C VAL A 151 -7.74 17.91 10.63
N PRO A 152 -9.07 18.17 10.52
CA PRO A 152 -10.05 17.63 11.46
C PRO A 152 -10.02 16.11 11.53
N ASP A 153 -10.17 15.55 12.74
CA ASP A 153 -10.11 14.10 12.94
C ASP A 153 -11.23 13.36 12.20
N SER A 154 -12.39 14.01 11.94
CA SER A 154 -13.46 13.43 11.12
C SER A 154 -12.98 13.05 9.72
N MET A 155 -12.15 13.89 9.09
CA MET A 155 -11.59 13.64 7.75
C MET A 155 -10.52 12.55 7.79
N VAL A 156 -9.71 12.52 8.86
CA VAL A 156 -8.75 11.43 9.10
C VAL A 156 -9.48 10.09 9.21
N HIS A 157 -10.55 10.05 10.02
CA HIS A 157 -11.36 8.85 10.20
C HIS A 157 -12.03 8.41 8.91
N GLU A 158 -12.48 9.34 8.08
CA GLU A 158 -13.06 9.05 6.77
C GLU A 158 -12.06 8.36 5.84
N VAL A 159 -10.84 8.90 5.69
CA VAL A 159 -9.78 8.29 4.88
C VAL A 159 -9.38 6.93 5.43
N VAL A 160 -9.22 6.80 6.76
CA VAL A 160 -8.89 5.52 7.40
C VAL A 160 -9.99 4.48 7.15
N ASN A 161 -11.26 4.84 7.33
CA ASN A 161 -12.37 3.92 7.12
C ASN A 161 -12.49 3.49 5.66
N LEU A 162 -12.23 4.41 4.72
CA LEU A 162 -12.21 4.08 3.30
C LEU A 162 -11.12 3.07 2.99
N ALA A 163 -9.87 3.31 3.39
CA ALA A 163 -8.76 2.39 3.17
C ALA A 163 -9.04 0.99 3.75
N PHE A 164 -9.57 0.93 4.97
CA PHE A 164 -9.89 -0.35 5.62
C PHE A 164 -11.03 -1.12 4.95
N LYS A 165 -11.93 -0.47 4.21
CA LYS A 165 -12.91 -1.17 3.36
C LYS A 165 -12.21 -1.94 2.23
N HIS A 166 -11.11 -1.41 1.68
CA HIS A 166 -10.32 -2.07 0.63
C HIS A 166 -9.41 -3.18 1.15
N PHE A 167 -9.16 -3.24 2.47
CA PHE A 167 -8.42 -4.35 3.08
C PHE A 167 -9.31 -5.55 3.41
N LYS A 168 -10.63 -5.41 3.35
CA LYS A 168 -11.55 -6.53 3.57
C LYS A 168 -11.47 -7.50 2.40
N TYR A 169 -11.01 -8.70 2.67
CA TYR A 169 -11.08 -9.80 1.73
C TYR A 169 -12.53 -10.06 1.35
N ARG A 170 -12.82 -10.15 0.05
CA ARG A 170 -14.14 -10.58 -0.44
C ARG A 170 -13.98 -11.89 -1.20
N GLU A 171 -14.82 -12.86 -0.87
CA GLU A 171 -14.90 -14.11 -1.59
C GLU A 171 -15.59 -13.94 -2.94
N GLY A 172 -15.23 -14.78 -3.90
CA GLY A 172 -15.92 -14.82 -5.18
C GLY A 172 -15.48 -13.76 -6.19
N TYR A 173 -14.43 -12.98 -5.92
CA TYR A 173 -13.79 -12.18 -6.97
C TYR A 173 -13.31 -13.11 -8.08
N SER A 174 -14.05 -13.09 -9.18
CA SER A 174 -13.74 -13.80 -10.40
C SER A 174 -13.93 -12.80 -11.53
N GLY A 175 -12.88 -12.58 -12.32
CA GLY A 175 -12.93 -11.55 -13.34
C GLY A 175 -11.57 -10.94 -13.62
N PRO A 176 -11.51 -10.09 -14.65
CA PRO A 176 -10.25 -9.53 -15.14
C PRO A 176 -9.67 -8.44 -14.23
N ASN A 177 -10.45 -7.89 -13.29
CA ASN A 177 -10.04 -6.81 -12.40
C ASN A 177 -9.34 -7.23 -11.11
N ILE A 178 -9.22 -8.53 -10.81
CA ILE A 178 -8.61 -9.01 -9.54
C ILE A 178 -7.21 -8.41 -9.32
N GLY A 179 -6.40 -8.35 -10.38
CA GLY A 179 -5.07 -7.74 -10.32
C GLY A 179 -5.13 -6.25 -9.95
N ASN A 180 -6.12 -5.52 -10.48
CA ASN A 180 -6.33 -4.11 -10.18
C ASN A 180 -6.79 -3.91 -8.73
N MET A 181 -7.68 -4.76 -8.20
CA MET A 181 -8.11 -4.71 -6.80
C MET A 181 -6.94 -4.82 -5.83
N HIS A 182 -5.99 -5.73 -6.09
CA HIS A 182 -4.78 -5.84 -5.28
C HIS A 182 -3.89 -4.60 -5.39
N ILE A 183 -3.78 -3.99 -6.57
CA ILE A 183 -3.06 -2.73 -6.75
C ILE A 183 -3.74 -1.59 -5.97
N ILE A 184 -5.08 -1.52 -5.97
CA ILE A 184 -5.81 -0.51 -5.21
C ILE A 184 -5.65 -0.72 -3.70
N ALA A 185 -5.74 -1.96 -3.22
CA ALA A 185 -5.46 -2.26 -1.81
C ALA A 185 -4.03 -1.86 -1.42
N ASP A 186 -3.05 -2.07 -2.30
CA ASP A 186 -1.67 -1.62 -2.11
C ASP A 186 -1.54 -0.10 -2.04
N LEU A 187 -2.25 0.63 -2.91
CA LEU A 187 -2.26 2.10 -2.88
C LEU A 187 -2.91 2.63 -1.59
N TYR A 188 -4.02 2.05 -1.14
CA TYR A 188 -4.62 2.40 0.15
C TYR A 188 -3.71 2.04 1.33
N ALA A 189 -2.93 0.96 1.24
CA ALA A 189 -1.91 0.65 2.24
C ALA A 189 -0.82 1.73 2.29
N GLU A 190 -0.44 2.30 1.13
CA GLU A 190 0.49 3.43 1.05
C GLU A 190 -0.11 4.71 1.65
N VAL A 191 -1.39 5.00 1.37
CA VAL A 191 -2.14 6.09 2.03
C VAL A 191 -2.09 5.95 3.55
N ILE A 192 -2.38 4.75 4.07
CA ILE A 192 -2.30 4.47 5.52
C ILE A 192 -0.88 4.64 6.05
N GLY A 193 0.14 4.22 5.29
CA GLY A 193 1.55 4.40 5.65
C GLY A 193 1.94 5.88 5.81
N VAL A 194 1.51 6.74 4.89
CA VAL A 194 1.72 8.20 4.97
C VAL A 194 0.93 8.79 6.14
N LEU A 195 -0.35 8.44 6.27
CA LEU A 195 -1.21 8.97 7.32
C LEU A 195 -0.71 8.58 8.72
N ALA A 196 -0.18 7.36 8.87
CA ALA A 196 0.40 6.88 10.12
C ALA A 196 1.60 7.71 10.60
N GLN A 197 2.29 8.44 9.72
CA GLN A 197 3.35 9.37 10.15
C GLN A 197 2.79 10.48 11.06
N SER A 198 1.59 10.97 10.79
CA SER A 198 1.02 12.09 11.57
C SER A 198 -0.09 11.67 12.53
N LYS A 199 -0.77 10.56 12.22
CA LYS A 199 -1.98 10.09 12.91
C LYS A 199 -1.84 8.61 13.31
N PHE A 200 -0.66 8.25 13.83
CA PHE A 200 -0.31 6.88 14.22
C PHE A 200 -1.34 6.23 15.13
N HIS A 201 -1.74 6.90 16.21
CA HIS A 201 -2.69 6.35 17.19
C HIS A 201 -4.04 5.96 16.57
N THR A 202 -4.55 6.78 15.64
CA THR A 202 -5.81 6.51 14.93
C THR A 202 -5.70 5.28 14.04
N VAL A 203 -4.60 5.17 13.27
CA VAL A 203 -4.33 4.01 12.41
C VAL A 203 -4.13 2.74 13.23
N ARG A 204 -3.30 2.79 14.28
CA ARG A 204 -3.04 1.67 15.21
C ARG A 204 -4.35 1.20 15.84
N LYS A 205 -5.16 2.10 16.39
CA LYS A 205 -6.43 1.75 17.02
C LYS A 205 -7.35 1.02 16.04
N LYS A 206 -7.52 1.55 14.83
CA LYS A 206 -8.35 0.91 13.80
C LYS A 206 -7.84 -0.48 13.42
N PHE A 207 -6.53 -0.63 13.17
CA PHE A 207 -5.92 -1.91 12.85
C PHE A 207 -6.09 -2.95 13.96
N VAL A 208 -5.77 -2.59 15.20
CA VAL A 208 -5.87 -3.50 16.34
C VAL A 208 -7.31 -3.92 16.59
N THR A 209 -8.28 -3.01 16.44
CA THR A 209 -9.70 -3.34 16.56
C THR A 209 -10.13 -4.37 15.51
N GLU A 210 -9.87 -4.12 14.22
CA GLU A 210 -10.27 -5.04 13.13
C GLU A 210 -9.55 -6.40 13.27
N LEU A 211 -8.28 -6.40 13.67
CA LEU A 211 -7.53 -7.65 13.89
C LEU A 211 -8.11 -8.45 15.06
N LYS A 212 -8.46 -7.79 16.17
CA LYS A 212 -9.09 -8.46 17.32
C LYS A 212 -10.45 -9.05 16.94
N GLU A 213 -11.27 -8.32 16.18
CA GLU A 213 -12.56 -8.80 15.68
C GLU A 213 -12.40 -10.05 14.80
N LEU A 214 -11.42 -10.07 13.88
CA LEU A 214 -11.15 -11.24 13.05
C LEU A 214 -10.63 -12.44 13.85
N ARG A 215 -9.78 -12.20 14.86
CA ARG A 215 -9.22 -13.25 15.73
C ARG A 215 -10.26 -13.91 16.63
N GLN A 216 -11.39 -13.26 16.91
CA GLN A 216 -12.48 -13.82 17.69
C GLN A 216 -13.38 -14.77 16.89
N LYS A 217 -13.29 -14.73 15.56
CA LYS A 217 -14.06 -15.62 14.68
C LYS A 217 -13.46 -17.02 14.65
N GLU A 218 -14.28 -18.01 14.30
CA GLU A 218 -13.80 -19.38 14.12
C GLU A 218 -12.69 -19.44 13.05
N PRO A 219 -11.56 -20.13 13.32
CA PRO A 219 -10.48 -20.26 12.36
C PRO A 219 -10.93 -21.05 11.11
N THR A 220 -11.17 -20.33 10.02
CA THR A 220 -11.46 -20.88 8.69
C THR A 220 -10.46 -20.34 7.66
N PRO A 221 -10.26 -21.01 6.51
CA PRO A 221 -9.40 -20.47 5.45
C PRO A 221 -9.79 -19.05 5.02
N GLN A 222 -11.08 -18.75 5.00
CA GLN A 222 -11.61 -17.41 4.70
C GLN A 222 -11.16 -16.38 5.75
N VAL A 223 -11.30 -16.69 7.04
CA VAL A 223 -10.85 -15.81 8.12
C VAL A 223 -9.35 -15.60 8.05
N SER A 224 -8.57 -16.64 7.72
CA SER A 224 -7.12 -16.50 7.49
C SER A 224 -6.82 -15.51 6.35
N GLN A 225 -7.54 -15.57 5.23
CA GLN A 225 -7.37 -14.60 4.14
C GLN A 225 -7.78 -13.17 4.53
N CYS A 226 -8.86 -13.00 5.30
CA CYS A 226 -9.23 -11.70 5.86
C CYS A 226 -8.12 -11.11 6.74
N ILE A 227 -7.52 -11.94 7.60
CA ILE A 227 -6.42 -11.53 8.48
C ILE A 227 -5.18 -11.17 7.65
N ILE A 228 -4.80 -11.99 6.66
CA ILE A 228 -3.67 -11.71 5.77
C ILE A 228 -3.88 -10.39 5.01
N SER A 229 -5.06 -10.19 4.44
CA SER A 229 -5.40 -8.96 3.72
C SER A 229 -5.31 -7.73 4.62
N LEU A 230 -5.81 -7.82 5.86
CA LEU A 230 -5.68 -6.76 6.86
C LEU A 230 -4.21 -6.47 7.21
N ILE A 231 -3.39 -7.51 7.42
CA ILE A 231 -1.95 -7.39 7.71
C ILE A 231 -1.23 -6.69 6.55
N MET A 232 -1.55 -7.03 5.30
CA MET A 232 -0.95 -6.39 4.14
C MET A 232 -1.31 -4.90 4.04
N GLY A 233 -2.45 -4.48 4.60
CA GLY A 233 -2.88 -3.08 4.67
C GLY A 233 -1.94 -2.15 5.44
N ILE A 234 -1.04 -2.68 6.28
CA ILE A 234 -0.05 -1.90 7.04
C ILE A 234 1.39 -2.04 6.51
N LYS A 235 1.60 -2.68 5.36
CA LYS A 235 2.95 -2.97 4.84
C LYS A 235 3.82 -1.73 4.57
N PHE A 236 3.19 -0.56 4.38
CA PHE A 236 3.89 0.71 4.18
C PHE A 236 4.05 1.54 5.45
N PHE A 237 3.69 1.00 6.62
CA PHE A 237 4.00 1.62 7.89
C PHE A 237 5.51 1.86 8.01
N ARG A 238 5.91 3.05 8.46
CA ARG A 238 7.31 3.42 8.68
C ARG A 238 7.48 3.85 10.12
N VAL A 239 8.45 3.21 10.79
CA VAL A 239 8.87 3.61 12.14
C VAL A 239 9.49 4.99 12.07
N LYS A 240 9.03 5.88 12.93
CA LYS A 240 9.73 7.15 13.16
C LYS A 240 10.88 6.92 14.13
N MET A 241 12.06 7.35 13.73
CA MET A 241 13.29 7.19 14.54
C MET A 241 13.38 8.26 15.64
N TYR A 242 12.70 9.39 15.48
CA TYR A 242 12.72 10.51 16.42
C TYR A 242 11.33 11.19 16.46
N PRO A 243 10.89 11.68 17.63
CA PRO A 243 11.53 11.54 18.95
C PRO A 243 11.41 10.11 19.50
N VAL A 244 12.13 9.81 20.57
CA VAL A 244 12.26 8.43 21.10
C VAL A 244 10.90 7.84 21.50
N GLU A 245 9.97 8.68 21.94
CA GLU A 245 8.62 8.30 22.33
C GLU A 245 7.83 7.77 21.13
N GLU A 246 8.01 8.35 19.93
CA GLU A 246 7.36 7.88 18.70
C GLU A 246 8.00 6.59 18.18
N PHE A 247 9.31 6.43 18.37
CA PHE A 247 10.02 5.18 18.12
C PHE A 247 9.51 4.05 19.03
N GLU A 248 9.44 4.30 20.33
CA GLU A 248 8.92 3.36 21.32
C GLU A 248 7.46 2.99 21.04
N ALA A 249 6.60 3.97 20.74
CA ALA A 249 5.20 3.72 20.41
C ALA A 249 5.06 2.83 19.15
N SER A 250 5.94 3.01 18.16
CA SER A 250 6.00 2.16 16.97
C SER A 250 6.40 0.72 17.32
N PHE A 251 7.43 0.54 18.15
CA PHE A 251 7.89 -0.80 18.55
C PHE A 251 6.94 -1.50 19.52
N GLN A 252 6.21 -0.76 20.37
CA GLN A 252 5.13 -1.33 21.18
C GLN A 252 4.02 -1.90 20.28
N PHE A 253 3.65 -1.19 19.21
CA PHE A 253 2.72 -1.72 18.22
C PHE A 253 3.26 -2.96 17.51
N LEU A 254 4.53 -2.94 17.07
CA LEU A 254 5.16 -4.12 16.47
C LEU A 254 5.23 -5.29 17.46
N GLN A 255 5.41 -5.04 18.76
CA GLN A 255 5.40 -6.06 19.80
C GLN A 255 4.03 -6.75 19.92
N GLU A 256 2.92 -6.02 19.78
CA GLU A 256 1.57 -6.63 19.72
C GLU A 256 1.44 -7.58 18.51
N CYS A 257 1.95 -7.16 17.35
CA CYS A 257 2.01 -8.02 16.17
C CYS A 257 2.94 -9.22 16.38
N ALA A 258 4.07 -9.04 17.06
CA ALA A 258 5.05 -10.09 17.35
C ALA A 258 4.46 -11.16 18.26
N GLN A 259 3.72 -10.73 19.27
CA GLN A 259 2.99 -11.64 20.15
C GLN A 259 1.99 -12.49 19.34
N TYR A 260 1.25 -11.88 18.42
CA TYR A 260 0.35 -12.63 17.55
C TYR A 260 1.10 -13.60 16.60
N PHE A 261 2.26 -13.20 16.07
CA PHE A 261 3.12 -14.08 15.26
C PHE A 261 3.57 -15.34 16.00
N LEU A 262 3.85 -15.22 17.29
CA LEU A 262 4.22 -16.35 18.15
C LEU A 262 3.01 -17.27 18.42
N GLU A 263 1.85 -16.69 18.73
CA GLU A 263 0.61 -17.40 19.08
C GLU A 263 -0.06 -18.13 17.92
N VAL A 264 -0.11 -17.51 16.74
CA VAL A 264 -0.88 -18.03 15.61
C VAL A 264 -0.33 -19.38 15.15
N LYS A 265 -1.18 -20.30 14.70
CA LYS A 265 -0.76 -21.63 14.19
C LYS A 265 -0.77 -21.69 12.67
N ASP A 266 -1.62 -20.89 12.03
CA ASP A 266 -1.73 -20.78 10.59
C ASP A 266 -0.42 -20.28 9.98
N LYS A 267 0.16 -21.06 9.05
CA LYS A 267 1.46 -20.76 8.45
C LYS A 267 1.41 -19.53 7.55
N ASP A 268 0.28 -19.28 6.88
CA ASP A 268 0.16 -18.23 5.85
C ASP A 268 -0.01 -16.88 6.56
N ILE A 269 -0.73 -16.86 7.69
CA ILE A 269 -0.74 -15.70 8.60
C ILE A 269 0.66 -15.44 9.17
N LYS A 270 1.39 -16.47 9.62
CA LYS A 270 2.78 -16.28 10.08
C LYS A 270 3.66 -15.69 8.99
N HIS A 271 3.54 -16.17 7.75
CA HIS A 271 4.32 -15.69 6.62
C HIS A 271 3.97 -14.24 6.27
N ALA A 272 2.70 -13.85 6.32
CA ALA A 272 2.28 -12.47 6.15
C ALA A 272 2.86 -11.55 7.24
N LEU A 273 2.79 -11.96 8.52
CA LEU A 273 3.39 -11.23 9.63
C LEU A 273 4.91 -11.09 9.48
N ALA A 274 5.60 -12.16 9.10
CA ALA A 274 7.04 -12.09 8.84
C ALA A 274 7.37 -11.13 7.68
N GLY A 275 6.55 -11.15 6.62
CA GLY A 275 6.67 -10.23 5.49
C GLY A 275 6.55 -8.76 5.91
N ILE A 276 5.55 -8.40 6.72
CA ILE A 276 5.41 -7.01 7.16
C ILE A 276 6.54 -6.57 8.10
N PHE A 277 7.04 -7.46 8.98
CA PHE A 277 8.18 -7.12 9.82
C PHE A 277 9.40 -6.82 8.96
N VAL A 278 9.65 -7.59 7.90
CA VAL A 278 10.75 -7.32 6.97
C VAL A 278 10.57 -5.97 6.27
N GLU A 279 9.39 -5.70 5.69
CA GLU A 279 9.11 -4.43 5.00
C GLU A 279 9.30 -3.20 5.92
N ILE A 280 8.97 -3.33 7.19
CA ILE A 280 9.08 -2.26 8.20
C ILE A 280 10.51 -2.14 8.75
N LEU A 281 11.19 -3.26 9.01
CA LEU A 281 12.51 -3.28 9.64
C LEU A 281 13.65 -3.00 8.66
N VAL A 282 13.49 -3.25 7.35
CA VAL A 282 14.56 -2.97 6.37
C VAL A 282 15.01 -1.49 6.39
N PRO A 283 14.11 -0.48 6.35
CA PRO A 283 14.53 0.91 6.51
C PRO A 283 15.10 1.22 7.90
N VAL A 284 14.59 0.57 8.96
CA VAL A 284 15.13 0.75 10.32
C VAL A 284 16.57 0.26 10.34
N ALA A 285 16.86 -0.94 9.85
CA ALA A 285 18.20 -1.50 9.76
C ALA A 285 19.18 -0.60 8.96
N ALA A 286 18.68 0.11 7.95
CA ALA A 286 19.50 1.05 7.18
C ALA A 286 19.83 2.35 7.93
N ALA A 287 19.02 2.75 8.92
CA ALA A 287 19.14 4.02 9.63
C ALA A 287 19.59 3.88 11.10
N VAL A 288 19.40 2.70 11.70
CA VAL A 288 19.60 2.44 13.13
C VAL A 288 21.07 2.65 13.52
N LYS A 289 21.28 3.37 14.61
CA LYS A 289 22.59 3.61 15.21
C LYS A 289 22.53 3.29 16.69
N ASN A 290 22.16 4.29 17.51
CA ASN A 290 22.12 4.16 18.97
C ASN A 290 20.79 3.55 19.44
N GLU A 291 19.78 3.51 18.58
CA GLU A 291 18.43 3.03 18.88
C GLU A 291 18.41 1.52 19.15
N VAL A 292 19.42 0.75 18.70
CA VAL A 292 19.60 -0.66 19.11
C VAL A 292 19.79 -0.81 20.63
N ASN A 293 20.12 0.27 21.33
CA ASN A 293 20.24 0.30 22.78
C ASN A 293 18.91 0.67 23.49
N VAL A 294 17.87 1.04 22.75
CA VAL A 294 16.54 1.33 23.31
C VAL A 294 15.87 0.00 23.70
N PRO A 295 15.33 -0.13 24.93
CA PRO A 295 14.79 -1.39 25.43
C PRO A 295 13.71 -2.03 24.56
N CYS A 296 12.83 -1.23 23.92
CA CYS A 296 11.74 -1.75 23.11
C CYS A 296 12.23 -2.55 21.88
N LEU A 297 13.27 -2.06 21.19
CA LEU A 297 13.87 -2.75 20.04
C LEU A 297 14.66 -3.98 20.51
N LYS A 298 15.42 -3.87 21.60
CA LYS A 298 16.12 -5.02 22.18
C LYS A 298 15.15 -6.15 22.53
N ASN A 299 14.09 -5.84 23.27
CA ASN A 299 13.08 -6.82 23.67
C ASN A 299 12.37 -7.44 22.46
N PHE A 300 12.09 -6.64 21.43
CA PHE A 300 11.49 -7.12 20.19
C PHE A 300 12.37 -8.16 19.49
N VAL A 301 13.69 -7.91 19.42
CA VAL A 301 14.66 -8.87 18.87
C VAL A 301 14.74 -10.13 19.73
N ASP A 302 14.91 -9.97 21.05
CA ASP A 302 15.09 -11.08 21.99
C ASP A 302 13.87 -12.03 21.96
N VAL A 303 12.66 -11.48 21.89
CA VAL A 303 11.41 -12.27 21.84
C VAL A 303 11.26 -13.04 20.52
N LEU A 304 11.68 -12.48 19.39
CA LEU A 304 11.41 -13.07 18.08
C LEU A 304 12.54 -13.95 17.53
N TYR A 305 13.79 -13.64 17.82
CA TYR A 305 14.93 -14.20 17.09
C TYR A 305 14.98 -15.73 17.16
N GLN A 306 15.01 -16.30 18.36
CA GLN A 306 15.22 -17.75 18.53
C GLN A 306 14.10 -18.56 17.88
N THR A 307 12.84 -18.22 18.17
CA THR A 307 11.69 -18.92 17.59
C THR A 307 11.66 -18.79 16.07
N THR A 308 11.96 -17.60 15.53
CA THR A 308 12.00 -17.39 14.07
C THR A 308 13.12 -18.21 13.42
N PHE A 309 14.31 -18.21 14.02
CA PHE A 309 15.46 -18.97 13.57
C PHE A 309 15.16 -20.48 13.53
N ASP A 310 14.64 -21.04 14.63
CA ASP A 310 14.31 -22.46 14.73
C ASP A 310 13.25 -22.86 13.68
N MET A 311 12.22 -22.03 13.50
CA MET A 311 11.19 -22.27 12.49
C MET A 311 11.75 -22.22 11.06
N SER A 312 12.74 -21.36 10.80
CA SER A 312 13.32 -21.12 9.47
C SER A 312 14.13 -22.31 8.94
N SER A 313 14.67 -23.16 9.83
CA SER A 313 15.36 -24.41 9.47
C SER A 313 14.48 -25.38 8.65
N ARG A 314 13.16 -25.26 8.78
CA ARG A 314 12.19 -26.08 8.05
C ARG A 314 12.01 -25.51 6.65
N LYS A 315 12.26 -26.33 5.62
CA LYS A 315 12.16 -25.94 4.20
C LYS A 315 10.89 -25.16 3.85
N LYS A 316 9.73 -25.57 4.39
CA LYS A 316 8.43 -24.92 4.14
C LYS A 316 8.33 -23.47 4.63
N HIS A 317 9.18 -23.04 5.56
CA HIS A 317 9.17 -21.67 6.10
C HIS A 317 10.42 -20.87 5.73
N SER A 318 11.51 -21.53 5.32
CA SER A 318 12.81 -20.92 5.03
C SER A 318 12.73 -19.62 4.21
N LEU A 319 12.06 -19.65 3.05
CA LEU A 319 11.94 -18.50 2.15
C LEU A 319 11.25 -17.28 2.79
N ALA A 320 10.27 -17.52 3.66
CA ALA A 320 9.53 -16.44 4.33
C ALA A 320 10.25 -15.93 5.58
N LEU A 321 10.97 -16.80 6.30
CA LEU A 321 11.54 -16.46 7.61
C LEU A 321 13.02 -16.05 7.56
N PHE A 322 13.81 -16.49 6.58
CA PHE A 322 15.21 -16.04 6.46
C PHE A 322 15.36 -14.52 6.33
N PRO A 323 14.51 -13.81 5.54
CA PRO A 323 14.57 -12.35 5.52
C PRO A 323 14.30 -11.73 6.89
N LEU A 324 13.37 -12.30 7.67
CA LEU A 324 13.08 -11.82 9.02
C LEU A 324 14.24 -12.07 9.98
N VAL A 325 14.81 -13.27 9.99
CA VAL A 325 16.01 -13.57 10.83
C VAL A 325 17.14 -12.61 10.49
N THR A 326 17.37 -12.35 9.20
CA THR A 326 18.36 -11.36 8.73
C THR A 326 18.06 -9.97 9.29
N CYS A 327 16.82 -9.50 9.16
CA CYS A 327 16.44 -8.18 9.66
C CYS A 327 16.63 -8.06 11.18
N LEU A 328 16.19 -9.08 11.95
CA LEU A 328 16.35 -9.12 13.40
C LEU A 328 17.82 -9.04 13.81
N LEU A 329 18.72 -9.73 13.12
CA LEU A 329 20.16 -9.60 13.32
C LEU A 329 20.64 -8.17 13.01
N CYS A 330 20.25 -7.60 11.87
CA CYS A 330 20.68 -6.26 11.47
C CYS A 330 20.24 -5.15 12.42
N VAL A 331 19.08 -5.28 13.07
CA VAL A 331 18.60 -4.30 14.07
C VAL A 331 18.96 -4.67 15.51
N SER A 332 19.72 -5.75 15.71
CA SER A 332 20.15 -6.19 17.05
C SER A 332 21.37 -5.41 17.55
N GLN A 333 21.62 -5.51 18.85
CA GLN A 333 22.85 -4.99 19.46
C GLN A 333 24.08 -5.73 18.92
N LYS A 334 25.22 -5.02 18.83
CA LYS A 334 26.49 -5.57 18.32
C LYS A 334 26.87 -6.92 18.95
N ALA A 335 26.73 -7.06 20.27
CA ALA A 335 27.04 -8.31 20.97
C ALA A 335 26.12 -9.45 20.53
N PHE A 336 24.81 -9.19 20.44
CA PHE A 336 23.82 -10.16 19.97
C PHE A 336 24.11 -10.58 18.53
N PHE A 337 24.39 -9.62 17.64
CA PHE A 337 24.76 -9.89 16.25
C PHE A 337 25.98 -10.81 16.18
N LEU A 338 27.09 -10.44 16.83
CA LEU A 338 28.36 -11.18 16.79
C LEU A 338 28.22 -12.63 17.29
N ASN A 339 27.38 -12.84 18.30
CA ASN A 339 27.12 -14.16 18.88
C ASN A 339 26.27 -15.07 17.97
N ASN A 340 25.46 -14.50 17.06
CA ASN A 340 24.43 -15.26 16.36
C ASN A 340 24.60 -15.32 14.82
N TRP A 341 25.25 -14.32 14.21
CA TRP A 341 25.32 -14.21 12.74
C TRP A 341 25.96 -15.42 12.07
N HIS A 342 27.01 -15.98 12.66
CA HIS A 342 27.76 -17.10 12.11
C HIS A 342 26.95 -18.40 12.15
N ILE A 343 26.11 -18.59 13.18
CA ILE A 343 25.19 -19.72 13.31
C ILE A 343 24.13 -19.65 12.19
N PHE A 344 23.55 -18.46 11.99
CA PHE A 344 22.58 -18.25 10.92
C PHE A 344 23.20 -18.44 9.53
N LEU A 345 24.41 -17.91 9.31
CA LEU A 345 25.14 -18.09 8.05
C LEU A 345 25.40 -19.58 7.76
N ALA A 346 25.83 -20.35 8.76
CA ALA A 346 26.04 -21.79 8.61
C ALA A 346 24.75 -22.52 8.21
N SER A 347 23.62 -22.14 8.82
CA SER A 347 22.29 -22.65 8.44
C SER A 347 21.98 -22.33 6.98
N CYS A 348 22.09 -21.07 6.55
CA CYS A 348 21.87 -20.65 5.15
C CYS A 348 22.75 -21.44 4.16
N LEU A 349 24.03 -21.63 4.47
CA LEU A 349 24.96 -22.40 3.64
C LEU A 349 24.58 -23.88 3.55
N SER A 350 24.05 -24.48 4.62
CA SER A 350 23.59 -25.87 4.60
C SER A 350 22.41 -26.08 3.62
N HIS A 351 21.54 -25.08 3.51
CA HIS A 351 20.42 -25.10 2.56
C HIS A 351 20.85 -24.91 1.10
N LEU A 352 21.97 -24.20 0.86
CA LEU A 352 22.57 -24.06 -0.47
C LEU A 352 23.36 -25.30 -0.91
N LYS A 353 23.90 -26.08 0.04
CA LYS A 353 24.72 -27.28 -0.22
C LYS A 353 23.92 -28.52 -0.68
N VAL A 354 22.61 -28.41 -0.92
CA VAL A 354 21.78 -29.49 -1.48
C VAL A 354 22.05 -29.66 -3.00
N LYS A 355 23.09 -30.46 -3.28
CA LYS A 355 23.58 -31.15 -4.51
C LYS A 355 23.42 -30.53 -5.93
N PRO A 356 24.50 -30.53 -6.74
CA PRO A 356 24.42 -30.38 -8.19
C PRO A 356 23.80 -31.65 -8.80
N HIS A 357 22.49 -31.64 -9.05
CA HIS A 357 21.83 -32.68 -9.84
C HIS A 357 21.43 -32.10 -11.21
N ARG A 358 22.25 -32.43 -12.21
CA ARG A 358 22.11 -32.22 -13.66
C ARG A 358 21.42 -30.92 -14.09
N ARG A 359 22.21 -30.04 -14.71
CA ARG A 359 21.74 -29.08 -15.73
C ARG A 359 20.90 -29.82 -16.79
N ARG A 360 19.60 -30.03 -16.53
CA ARG A 360 18.62 -30.17 -17.61
C ARG A 360 18.53 -28.77 -18.20
N ARG A 361 19.24 -28.55 -19.30
CA ARG A 361 19.08 -27.39 -20.18
C ARG A 361 17.59 -27.27 -20.51
N ARG A 362 16.87 -26.40 -19.80
CA ARG A 362 15.61 -25.82 -20.28
C ARG A 362 15.95 -24.47 -20.90
N PRO A 363 15.40 -24.13 -22.08
CA PRO A 363 15.78 -22.91 -22.78
C PRO A 363 15.43 -21.69 -21.94
N ARG A 364 16.41 -20.81 -21.74
CA ARG A 364 16.24 -19.48 -21.12
C ARG A 364 15.41 -18.58 -22.03
N ARG A 365 14.08 -18.67 -22.01
CA ARG A 365 13.19 -17.60 -22.49
C ARG A 365 11.85 -17.73 -21.77
N GLU A 366 11.73 -17.16 -20.56
CA GLU A 366 10.45 -16.68 -19.99
C GLU A 366 10.60 -16.12 -18.57
N ALA A 367 11.55 -16.61 -17.77
CA ALA A 367 11.73 -16.12 -16.39
C ALA A 367 12.28 -14.67 -16.27
N ALA A 368 12.79 -14.09 -17.36
CA ALA A 368 13.23 -12.69 -17.38
C ALA A 368 12.09 -11.67 -17.59
N LYS A 369 10.87 -12.11 -17.96
CA LYS A 369 9.74 -11.20 -18.19
C LYS A 369 8.94 -10.87 -16.94
N GLN A 370 8.98 -11.70 -15.89
CA GLN A 370 8.26 -11.44 -14.63
C GLN A 370 9.04 -10.60 -13.61
N ALA A 371 10.37 -10.54 -13.69
CA ALA A 371 11.19 -9.68 -12.84
C ALA A 371 11.32 -8.24 -13.37
N MET A 372 10.93 -8.00 -14.64
CA MET A 372 11.08 -6.69 -15.32
C MET A 372 9.82 -5.82 -15.27
N ASN A 373 8.78 -6.25 -14.54
CA ASN A 373 7.49 -5.56 -14.46
C ASN A 373 7.16 -4.96 -13.09
N ARG A 374 8.13 -4.87 -12.17
CA ARG A 374 7.96 -4.02 -10.97
C ARG A 374 8.09 -2.55 -11.40
N PRO A 375 7.15 -1.66 -11.05
CA PRO A 375 7.30 -0.23 -11.31
C PRO A 375 8.56 0.25 -10.59
N ARG A 376 9.40 0.98 -11.32
CA ARG A 376 10.62 1.60 -10.81
C ARG A 376 10.22 2.56 -9.69
N ARG A 377 10.55 2.21 -8.44
CA ARG A 377 10.57 3.20 -7.35
C ARG A 377 11.65 4.23 -7.68
N GLY A 378 11.28 5.51 -7.62
CA GLY A 378 12.20 6.65 -7.67
C GLY A 378 13.25 6.62 -6.54
N PRO A 379 14.26 7.51 -6.59
CA PRO A 379 15.60 7.24 -6.09
C PRO A 379 15.72 7.46 -4.59
N LEU A 380 15.52 6.41 -3.79
CA LEU A 380 15.99 6.35 -2.39
C LEU A 380 16.72 5.04 -2.05
N ALA A 381 17.12 4.26 -3.06
CA ALA A 381 17.76 2.96 -2.87
C ALA A 381 19.07 2.79 -3.66
N ARG A 382 19.92 3.83 -3.68
CA ARG A 382 21.33 3.72 -4.08
C ARG A 382 22.19 4.48 -3.08
N LEU A 383 22.53 3.83 -1.96
CA LEU A 383 23.71 4.14 -1.13
C LEU A 383 23.79 3.16 0.04
N VAL A 384 24.07 1.89 -0.25
CA VAL A 384 24.76 0.99 0.69
C VAL A 384 25.59 0.06 -0.19
N PHE A 385 26.86 -0.15 0.15
CA PHE A 385 27.94 -0.72 -0.67
C PHE A 385 28.68 0.26 -1.60
N THR A 386 29.19 1.35 -1.01
CA THR A 386 30.56 1.81 -1.29
C THR A 386 31.11 2.47 -0.04
N SER A 387 32.07 1.77 0.59
CA SER A 387 33.03 2.14 1.65
C SER A 387 32.98 1.14 2.80
#